data_AF-A0A1H7MMG5-F1
#
_entry.id   AF-A0A1H7MMG5-F1
#
_cell.length_a   1.000
_cell.length_b   1.000
_cell.length_c   1.000
_cell.angle_alpha   90.00
_cell.angle_beta   90.00
_cell.angle_gamma   90.00
#
_symmetry.space_group_name_H-M   'P 1'
#
loop_
_entity.id
_entity.type
_entity.pdbx_description
1 polymer ?
#
loop_
_entity_poly.entity_id
_entity_poly.type
_entity_poly.pdbx_seq_one_letter_code
_entity_poly.pdbx_strand_id
1 'polypeptide(L)'
;MPRESIRRTVANAWSESINGLSGRLCVELENLKPGLRHAIYLELKNHSLNPITVINQPRVHAELFDVTGKPVSTSGFPISGPIHKPQWAVIPRDAYIGLRLDTQIVGMPTREYGMILIAVGEKSWGLRPGKYTLEIAAVFKYEENGPKNQWIGQFDLPQFEIVVTTEMLAIQ
;
A
#
# COMPACT_ATOMS: atom_id res chain seq x y z
N MET A 1 -1.98 -20.45 -4.42
CA MET A 1 -1.75 -20.26 -5.87
C MET A 1 -0.60 -19.29 -6.07
N PRO A 2 0.25 -19.44 -7.10
CA PRO A 2 1.31 -18.47 -7.39
C PRO A 2 0.68 -17.11 -7.73
N ARG A 3 1.23 -16.03 -7.18
CA ARG A 3 0.86 -14.64 -7.53
C ARG A 3 1.80 -14.20 -8.65
N GLU A 4 1.25 -13.70 -9.75
CA GLU A 4 2.04 -13.14 -10.84
C GLU A 4 1.91 -11.62 -10.80
N SER A 5 3.04 -10.94 -10.62
CA SER A 5 3.12 -9.48 -10.74
C SER A 5 3.20 -9.14 -12.21
N ILE A 6 2.20 -8.42 -12.71
CA ILE A 6 2.09 -8.07 -14.13
C ILE A 6 2.82 -6.76 -14.39
N ARG A 7 2.67 -5.79 -13.49
CA ARG A 7 3.19 -4.43 -13.66
C ARG A 7 3.46 -3.81 -12.31
N ARG A 8 4.65 -3.26 -12.13
CA ARG A 8 5.06 -2.47 -10.97
C ARG A 8 5.24 -1.02 -11.36
N THR A 9 4.64 -0.12 -10.59
CA THR A 9 4.79 1.34 -10.74
C THR A 9 5.20 1.92 -9.39
N VAL A 10 6.21 2.78 -9.37
CA VAL A 10 6.75 3.38 -8.14
C VAL A 10 6.53 4.87 -8.17
N ALA A 11 6.23 5.48 -7.02
CA ALA A 11 6.12 6.93 -6.92
C ALA A 11 7.46 7.56 -7.33
N ASN A 12 7.39 8.63 -8.12
CA ASN A 12 8.59 9.29 -8.63
C ASN A 12 9.40 10.00 -7.53
N ALA A 13 8.77 10.31 -6.40
CA ALA A 13 9.38 11.02 -5.28
C ALA A 13 9.33 10.21 -3.99
N TRP A 14 10.35 10.42 -3.16
CA TRP A 14 10.32 10.10 -1.74
C TRP A 14 9.64 11.24 -0.97
N SER A 15 8.98 10.94 0.13
CA SER A 15 8.55 11.94 1.10
C SER A 15 9.75 12.67 1.68
N GLU A 16 9.49 13.81 2.32
CA GLU A 16 10.46 14.43 3.21
C GLU A 16 10.95 13.42 4.26
N SER A 17 12.22 13.56 4.64
CA SER A 17 12.83 12.72 5.67
C SER A 17 12.43 13.21 7.05
N ILE A 18 11.73 12.37 7.79
CA ILE A 18 11.29 12.64 9.17
C ILE A 18 12.10 11.73 10.09
N ASN A 19 12.91 12.35 10.96
CA ASN A 19 13.78 11.63 11.90
C ASN A 19 14.65 10.55 11.21
N GLY A 20 15.18 10.87 10.02
CA GLY A 20 16.08 10.01 9.26
C GLY A 20 15.40 8.90 8.46
N LEU A 21 14.08 8.94 8.27
CA LEU A 21 13.35 7.98 7.45
C LEU A 21 12.48 8.72 6.42
N SER A 22 12.46 8.25 5.18
CA SER A 22 11.57 8.73 4.11
C SER A 22 10.71 7.58 3.60
N GLY A 23 9.48 7.89 3.16
CA GLY A 23 8.53 6.93 2.62
C GLY A 23 8.18 7.21 1.15
N ARG A 24 7.85 6.16 0.38
CA ARG A 24 7.16 6.31 -0.91
C ARG A 24 6.26 5.13 -1.19
N LEU A 25 5.30 5.32 -2.09
CA LEU A 25 4.41 4.25 -2.54
C LEU A 25 5.00 3.49 -3.73
N CYS A 26 4.78 2.18 -3.72
CA CYS A 26 4.96 1.29 -4.86
C CYS A 26 3.67 0.50 -5.05
N VAL A 27 3.14 0.50 -6.25
CA VAL A 27 1.88 -0.17 -6.61
C VAL A 27 2.16 -1.24 -7.64
N GLU A 28 1.76 -2.47 -7.34
CA GLU A 28 1.88 -3.62 -8.25
C GLU A 28 0.49 -4.11 -8.66
N LEU A 29 0.27 -4.34 -9.96
CA LEU A 29 -0.91 -5.03 -10.45
C LEU A 29 -0.67 -6.54 -10.35
N GLU A 30 -1.41 -7.20 -9.48
CA GLU A 30 -1.38 -8.64 -9.27
C GLU A 30 -2.56 -9.33 -9.98
N ASN A 31 -2.24 -10.43 -10.66
CA ASN A 31 -3.24 -11.38 -11.15
C ASN A 31 -3.55 -12.41 -10.07
N LEU A 32 -4.75 -12.33 -9.48
CA LEU A 32 -5.18 -13.25 -8.44
C LEU A 32 -6.42 -13.98 -8.94
N LYS A 33 -6.37 -15.25 -9.31
CA LYS A 33 -7.61 -15.96 -9.72
C LYS A 33 -8.64 -15.88 -8.57
N PRO A 34 -9.84 -15.25 -8.75
CA PRO A 34 -10.54 -14.96 -10.02
C PRO A 34 -10.56 -13.50 -10.55
N GLY A 35 -9.79 -12.56 -10.01
CA GLY A 35 -9.82 -11.12 -10.34
C GLY A 35 -8.44 -10.44 -10.44
N LEU A 36 -8.45 -9.11 -10.37
CA LEU A 36 -7.25 -8.27 -10.40
C LEU A 36 -7.19 -7.37 -9.18
N ARG A 37 -5.96 -7.06 -8.74
CA ARG A 37 -5.71 -6.23 -7.56
C ARG A 37 -4.49 -5.33 -7.74
N HIS A 38 -4.59 -4.09 -7.26
CA HIS A 38 -3.43 -3.28 -6.92
C HIS A 38 -2.92 -3.61 -5.52
N ALA A 39 -1.77 -4.26 -5.46
CA ALA A 39 -1.00 -4.46 -4.23
C ALA A 39 -0.22 -3.18 -3.92
N ILE A 40 -0.35 -2.69 -2.69
CA ILE A 40 0.21 -1.42 -2.25
C ILE A 40 1.36 -1.68 -1.28
N TYR A 41 2.52 -1.13 -1.61
CA TYR A 41 3.73 -1.24 -0.82
C TYR A 41 4.16 0.16 -0.37
N LEU A 42 4.51 0.28 0.91
CA LEU A 42 5.25 1.40 1.47
C LEU A 42 6.73 1.06 1.45
N GLU A 43 7.49 1.72 0.59
CA GLU A 43 8.93 1.67 0.65
C GLU A 43 9.45 2.70 1.65
N LEU A 44 10.33 2.27 2.55
CA LEU A 44 10.93 3.10 3.59
C LEU A 44 12.45 3.12 3.41
N LYS A 45 13.03 4.31 3.30
CA LYS A 45 14.46 4.53 3.13
C LYS A 45 15.06 5.16 4.37
N ASN A 46 16.09 4.52 4.92
CA ASN A 46 16.83 5.02 6.07
C ASN A 46 17.96 5.95 5.61
N HIS A 47 17.86 7.21 6.04
CA HIS A 47 18.85 8.27 5.85
C HIS A 47 19.71 8.50 7.11
N SER A 48 19.36 7.86 8.22
CA SER A 48 20.11 7.96 9.47
C SER A 48 21.41 7.18 9.41
N LEU A 49 22.39 7.60 10.22
CA LEU A 49 23.67 6.90 10.37
C LEU A 49 23.50 5.55 11.08
N ASN A 50 22.44 5.40 11.86
CA ASN A 50 22.15 4.20 12.66
C ASN A 50 21.02 3.38 12.02
N PRO A 51 21.00 2.05 12.22
CA PRO A 51 19.88 1.22 11.81
C PRO A 51 18.58 1.66 12.48
N ILE A 52 17.50 1.70 11.70
CA ILE A 52 16.17 2.04 12.15
C ILE A 52 15.29 0.79 12.15
N THR A 53 14.48 0.58 13.18
CA THR A 53 13.54 -0.54 13.23
C THR A 53 12.10 -0.05 13.07
N VAL A 54 11.31 -0.70 12.22
CA VAL A 54 9.90 -0.35 11.97
C VAL A 54 9.00 -1.57 12.15
N ILE A 55 7.78 -1.35 12.62
CA ILE A 55 6.74 -2.38 12.65
C ILE A 55 6.17 -2.56 11.24
N ASN A 56 5.98 -3.80 10.80
CA ASN A 56 5.48 -4.10 9.45
C ASN A 56 3.96 -3.89 9.27
N GLN A 57 3.27 -3.47 10.33
CA GLN A 57 1.84 -3.18 10.36
C GLN A 57 1.60 -1.77 10.91
N PRO A 58 2.04 -0.70 10.22
CA PRO A 58 1.71 0.65 10.61
C PRO A 58 0.20 0.88 10.53
N ARG A 59 -0.31 1.86 11.27
CA ARG A 59 -1.68 2.34 11.03
C ARG A 59 -1.69 3.12 9.73
N VAL A 60 -2.66 2.84 8.87
CA VAL A 60 -2.75 3.46 7.54
C VAL A 60 -4.08 4.18 7.41
N HIS A 61 -4.02 5.46 7.08
CA HIS A 61 -5.16 6.22 6.60
C HIS A 61 -5.01 6.36 5.09
N ALA A 62 -6.07 6.06 4.36
CA ALA A 62 -6.07 6.14 2.90
C ALA A 62 -7.33 6.85 2.41
N GLU A 63 -7.17 7.70 1.41
CA GLU A 63 -8.25 8.30 0.64
C GLU A 63 -7.98 8.12 -0.84
N LEU A 64 -9.05 7.95 -1.61
CA LEU A 64 -8.97 7.81 -3.06
C LEU A 64 -9.88 8.84 -3.69
N PHE A 65 -9.35 9.56 -4.67
CA PHE A 65 -10.06 10.61 -5.38
C PHE A 65 -10.17 10.27 -6.86
N ASP A 66 -11.29 10.64 -7.48
CA ASP A 66 -11.46 10.56 -8.93
C ASP A 66 -10.73 11.72 -9.65
N VAL A 67 -10.77 11.71 -10.98
CA VAL A 67 -10.16 12.75 -11.83
C VAL A 67 -10.69 14.17 -11.57
N THR A 68 -11.87 14.29 -10.94
CA THR A 68 -12.47 15.59 -10.58
C THR A 68 -12.11 16.02 -9.16
N GLY A 69 -11.29 15.24 -8.44
CA GLY A 69 -10.91 15.49 -7.06
C GLY A 69 -11.98 15.09 -6.04
N LYS A 70 -13.02 14.34 -6.45
CA LYS A 70 -14.05 13.88 -5.52
C LYS A 70 -13.66 12.56 -4.87
N PRO A 71 -13.94 12.37 -3.56
CA PRO A 71 -13.71 11.09 -2.90
C PRO A 71 -14.49 9.95 -3.57
N VAL A 72 -13.82 8.83 -3.82
CA VAL A 72 -14.43 7.61 -4.34
C VAL A 72 -15.02 6.82 -3.15
N SER A 73 -16.28 6.43 -3.26
CA SER A 73 -16.96 5.65 -2.23
C SER A 73 -16.27 4.29 -2.02
N THR A 74 -16.11 3.91 -0.76
CA THR A 74 -15.57 2.60 -0.41
C THR A 74 -16.55 1.48 -0.79
N SER A 75 -15.99 0.32 -1.07
CA SER A 75 -16.71 -0.92 -1.32
C SER A 75 -16.48 -1.87 -0.14
N GLY A 76 -17.54 -2.46 0.40
CA GLY A 76 -17.42 -3.44 1.48
C GLY A 76 -17.09 -4.82 0.91
N PHE A 77 -15.82 -5.21 0.90
CA PHE A 77 -15.43 -6.58 0.61
C PHE A 77 -15.18 -7.33 1.93
N PRO A 78 -15.61 -8.60 2.06
CA PRO A 78 -15.29 -9.41 3.22
C PRO A 78 -13.78 -9.48 3.42
N ILE A 79 -13.33 -9.36 4.67
CA ILE A 79 -11.94 -9.64 5.05
C ILE A 79 -11.97 -11.01 5.72
N SER A 80 -11.14 -11.95 5.24
CA SER A 80 -11.00 -13.24 5.90
C SER A 80 -9.57 -13.76 5.75
N GLY A 81 -9.14 -14.54 6.74
CA GLY A 81 -7.77 -15.05 6.83
C GLY A 81 -7.14 -14.72 8.18
N PRO A 82 -5.95 -15.30 8.46
CA PRO A 82 -5.25 -15.05 9.70
C PRO A 82 -4.78 -13.60 9.75
N ILE A 83 -5.08 -12.91 10.85
CA ILE A 83 -4.40 -11.66 11.19
C ILE A 83 -3.00 -12.04 11.67
N HIS A 84 -2.00 -11.81 10.84
CA HIS A 84 -0.61 -12.07 11.21
C HIS A 84 -0.22 -11.18 12.38
N LYS A 85 0.57 -11.72 13.31
CA LYS A 85 1.15 -10.89 14.39
C LYS A 85 2.08 -9.84 13.77
N PRO A 86 2.12 -8.61 14.31
CA PRO A 86 3.09 -7.62 13.88
C PRO A 86 4.53 -8.14 14.05
N GLN A 87 5.39 -7.77 13.10
CA GLN A 87 6.81 -8.12 13.10
C GLN A 87 7.64 -6.85 12.94
N TRP A 88 8.86 -6.91 13.44
CA TRP A 88 9.83 -5.81 13.33
C TRP A 88 10.78 -6.04 12.17
N ALA A 89 11.00 -5.01 11.38
CA ALA A 89 11.99 -5.00 10.31
C ALA A 89 13.08 -3.98 10.61
N VAL A 90 14.34 -4.40 10.52
CA VAL A 90 15.49 -3.51 10.65
C VAL A 90 15.87 -2.99 9.27
N ILE A 91 16.03 -1.69 9.15
CA ILE A 91 16.48 -0.98 7.96
C ILE A 91 17.90 -0.49 8.23
N PRO A 92 18.93 -1.13 7.64
CA PRO A 92 20.30 -0.64 7.74
C PRO A 92 20.46 0.78 7.20
N ARG A 93 21.56 1.44 7.55
CA ARG A 93 21.93 2.73 6.99
C ARG A 93 21.94 2.67 5.45
N ASP A 94 21.40 3.71 4.81
CA ASP A 94 21.36 3.89 3.35
C ASP A 94 20.62 2.77 2.59
N ALA A 95 19.90 1.90 3.30
CA ALA A 95 19.06 0.86 2.74
C ALA A 95 17.59 1.28 2.68
N TYR A 96 16.80 0.51 1.94
CA TYR A 96 15.35 0.62 1.96
C TYR A 96 14.69 -0.76 2.03
N ILE A 97 13.48 -0.80 2.58
CA ILE A 97 12.62 -2.00 2.60
C ILE A 97 11.25 -1.66 2.02
N GLY A 98 10.55 -2.67 1.50
CA GLY A 98 9.14 -2.56 1.10
C GLY A 98 8.23 -3.28 2.09
N LEU A 99 7.29 -2.56 2.70
CA LEU A 99 6.24 -3.10 3.55
C LEU A 99 4.95 -3.17 2.77
N ARG A 100 4.28 -4.31 2.80
CA ARG A 100 3.01 -4.50 2.12
C ARG A 100 1.88 -3.92 2.98
N LEU A 101 1.15 -2.92 2.47
CA LEU A 101 0.10 -2.18 3.21
C LEU A 101 -1.33 -2.65 2.91
N ASP A 102 -1.49 -3.51 1.91
CA ASP A 102 -2.79 -3.90 1.38
C ASP A 102 -3.39 -5.10 2.16
N THR A 103 -4.67 -5.01 2.50
CA THR A 103 -5.35 -6.01 3.35
C THR A 103 -5.78 -7.24 2.57
N GLN A 104 -5.66 -8.44 3.15
CA GLN A 104 -6.16 -9.64 2.48
C GLN A 104 -7.69 -9.67 2.53
N ILE A 105 -8.33 -9.44 1.38
CA ILE A 105 -9.78 -9.56 1.26
C ILE A 105 -10.16 -10.94 0.70
N VAL A 106 -11.36 -11.39 1.07
CA VAL A 106 -12.01 -12.60 0.54
C VAL A 106 -13.30 -12.19 -0.15
N GLY A 107 -13.54 -12.69 -1.36
CA GLY A 107 -14.60 -12.17 -2.23
C GLY A 107 -14.15 -10.99 -3.10
N MET A 108 -12.88 -11.02 -3.57
CA MET A 108 -12.39 -10.07 -4.56
C MET A 108 -13.30 -10.05 -5.80
N PRO A 109 -13.58 -8.89 -6.40
CA PRO A 109 -14.40 -8.82 -7.61
C PRO A 109 -13.79 -9.71 -8.69
N THR A 110 -14.61 -10.61 -9.24
CA THR A 110 -14.23 -11.39 -10.41
C THR A 110 -14.02 -10.47 -11.60
N ARG A 111 -13.27 -10.93 -12.60
CA ARG A 111 -13.05 -10.17 -13.84
C ARG A 111 -14.35 -9.78 -14.57
N GLU A 112 -15.43 -10.54 -14.38
CA GLU A 112 -16.75 -10.25 -14.93
C GLU A 112 -17.32 -8.92 -14.47
N TYR A 113 -16.93 -8.45 -13.28
CA TYR A 113 -17.35 -7.14 -12.78
C TYR A 113 -16.63 -5.97 -13.46
N GLY A 114 -15.59 -6.22 -14.25
CA GLY A 114 -14.83 -5.18 -14.96
C GLY A 114 -14.17 -4.17 -14.03
N MET A 115 -13.68 -4.64 -12.87
CA MET A 115 -13.07 -3.80 -11.84
C MET A 115 -11.74 -4.38 -11.34
N ILE A 116 -10.84 -3.50 -10.93
CA ILE A 116 -9.61 -3.85 -10.21
C ILE A 116 -9.78 -3.46 -8.74
N LEU A 117 -9.46 -4.36 -7.83
CA LEU A 117 -9.48 -4.06 -6.41
C LEU A 117 -8.27 -3.20 -6.01
N ILE A 118 -8.50 -2.19 -5.17
CA ILE A 118 -7.49 -1.68 -4.25
C ILE A 118 -8.03 -1.78 -2.81
N ALA A 119 -7.22 -2.29 -1.89
CA ALA A 119 -7.59 -2.46 -0.49
C ALA A 119 -6.39 -2.10 0.38
N VAL A 120 -6.44 -0.97 1.10
CA VAL A 120 -5.31 -0.44 1.87
C VAL A 120 -5.82 0.17 3.17
N GLY A 121 -5.17 -0.18 4.29
CA GLY A 121 -5.70 0.08 5.62
C GLY A 121 -7.07 -0.59 5.80
N GLU A 122 -8.04 0.15 6.34
CA GLU A 122 -9.41 -0.32 6.60
C GLU A 122 -10.39 -0.07 5.44
N LYS A 123 -9.89 0.37 4.28
CA LYS A 123 -10.71 0.74 3.13
C LYS A 123 -10.40 -0.11 1.91
N SER A 124 -11.43 -0.30 1.10
CA SER A 124 -11.33 -0.95 -0.21
C SER A 124 -12.20 -0.25 -1.23
N TRP A 125 -11.79 -0.34 -2.50
CA TRP A 125 -12.46 0.24 -3.64
C TRP A 125 -12.39 -0.72 -4.84
N GLY A 126 -13.46 -0.76 -5.63
CA GLY A 126 -13.46 -1.36 -6.96
C GLY A 126 -13.27 -0.29 -8.03
N LEU A 127 -12.15 -0.33 -8.75
CA LEU A 127 -11.80 0.68 -9.75
C LEU A 127 -12.19 0.20 -11.14
N ARG A 128 -12.93 1.05 -11.87
CA ARG A 128 -13.21 0.89 -13.30
C ARG A 128 -12.16 1.63 -14.13
N PRO A 129 -12.14 1.50 -15.46
CA PRO A 129 -11.23 2.29 -16.30
C PRO A 129 -11.37 3.79 -15.99
N GLY A 130 -10.23 4.43 -15.74
CA GLY A 130 -10.20 5.80 -15.24
C GLY A 130 -8.87 6.17 -14.59
N LYS A 131 -8.75 7.44 -14.21
CA LYS A 131 -7.63 7.98 -13.43
C LYS A 131 -8.08 8.28 -12.02
N TYR A 132 -7.24 7.94 -11.06
CA TYR A 132 -7.49 8.12 -9.64
C TYR A 132 -6.23 8.62 -8.95
N THR A 133 -6.41 9.39 -7.88
CA THR A 133 -5.33 9.82 -7.00
C THR A 133 -5.47 9.12 -5.66
N LEU A 134 -4.44 8.39 -5.26
CA LEU A 134 -4.35 7.74 -3.96
C LEU A 134 -3.51 8.59 -3.01
N GLU A 135 -4.09 8.92 -1.86
CA GLU A 135 -3.43 9.58 -0.75
C GLU A 135 -3.32 8.62 0.43
N ILE A 136 -2.12 8.51 1.00
CA ILE A 136 -1.87 7.62 2.14
C ILE A 136 -1.05 8.36 3.20
N ALA A 137 -1.53 8.26 4.44
CA ALA A 137 -0.75 8.58 5.62
C ALA A 137 -0.44 7.29 6.41
N ALA A 138 0.83 7.06 6.74
CA ALA A 138 1.29 5.91 7.52
C ALA A 138 1.79 6.36 8.89
N VAL A 139 1.27 5.77 9.97
CA VAL A 139 1.56 6.13 11.36
C VAL A 139 2.19 4.95 12.09
N PHE A 140 3.39 5.17 12.61
CA PHE A 140 4.16 4.23 13.42
C PHE A 140 4.10 4.70 14.87
N LYS A 141 3.52 3.87 15.75
CA LYS A 141 3.36 4.19 17.17
C LYS A 141 4.41 3.47 18.00
N TYR A 142 4.68 4.02 19.19
CA TYR A 142 5.50 3.36 20.18
C TYR A 142 4.84 2.06 20.63
N GLU A 143 5.62 0.99 20.65
CA GLU A 143 5.24 -0.30 21.21
C GLU A 143 6.15 -0.60 22.41
N GLU A 144 5.55 -0.83 23.58
CA GLU A 144 6.28 -1.03 24.85
C GLU A 144 7.27 -2.20 24.79
N ASN A 145 6.89 -3.28 24.08
CA ASN A 145 7.72 -4.47 23.88
C ASN A 145 8.53 -4.42 22.57
N GLY A 146 8.69 -3.22 21.98
CA GLY A 146 9.41 -3.00 20.74
C GLY A 146 10.93 -2.86 20.92
N PRO A 147 11.71 -2.95 19.82
CA PRO A 147 13.13 -2.66 19.83
C PRO A 147 13.43 -1.23 20.31
N LYS A 148 14.58 -1.03 20.97
CA LYS A 148 15.01 0.28 21.48
C LYS A 148 15.18 1.34 20.38
N ASN A 149 15.54 0.90 19.17
CA ASN A 149 15.70 1.76 17.98
C ASN A 149 14.45 1.76 17.09
N GLN A 150 13.26 1.51 17.66
CA GLN A 150 12.02 1.65 16.91
C GLN A 150 11.83 3.08 16.43
N TRP A 151 11.40 3.23 15.19
CA TRP A 151 11.01 4.51 14.63
C TRP A 151 9.55 4.80 14.97
N ILE A 152 9.30 6.05 15.35
CA ILE A 152 7.98 6.54 15.73
C ILE A 152 7.75 7.83 14.96
N GLY A 153 6.58 7.95 14.35
CA GLY A 153 6.23 9.12 13.57
C GLY A 153 5.13 8.84 12.56
N GLN A 154 4.86 9.85 11.75
CA GLN A 154 3.87 9.79 10.67
C GLN A 154 4.51 10.28 9.37
N PHE A 155 4.12 9.65 8.27
CA PHE A 155 4.37 10.13 6.92
C PHE A 155 3.07 10.46 6.24
N ASP A 156 2.99 11.64 5.64
CA ASP A 156 2.09 11.88 4.52
C ASP A 156 2.88 11.54 3.25
N LEU A 157 2.47 10.46 2.57
CA LEU A 157 3.20 9.95 1.42
C LEU A 157 2.89 10.81 0.19
N PRO A 158 3.84 10.94 -0.76
CA PRO A 158 3.56 11.56 -2.04
C PRO A 158 2.33 10.92 -2.70
N GLN A 159 1.44 11.77 -3.22
CA GLN A 159 0.26 11.32 -3.96
C GLN A 159 0.66 10.38 -5.10
N PHE A 160 -0.16 9.35 -5.32
CA PHE A 160 0.09 8.36 -6.35
C PHE A 160 -1.05 8.32 -7.37
N GLU A 161 -0.74 8.56 -8.65
CA GLU A 161 -1.70 8.41 -9.74
C GLU A 161 -1.88 6.92 -10.09
N ILE A 162 -3.10 6.43 -9.98
CA ILE A 162 -3.51 5.10 -10.46
C ILE A 162 -4.28 5.29 -11.76
N VAL A 163 -3.79 4.68 -12.83
CA VAL A 163 -4.47 4.64 -14.12
C VAL A 163 -4.94 3.22 -14.38
N VAL A 164 -6.26 3.03 -14.37
CA VAL A 164 -6.90 1.77 -14.76
C VAL A 164 -7.32 1.88 -16.22
N THR A 165 -6.91 0.90 -17.01
CA THR A 165 -7.16 0.88 -18.46
C THR A 165 -8.03 -0.33 -18.82
N THR A 166 -8.70 -0.27 -19.97
CA THR A 166 -9.51 -1.39 -20.47
C THR A 166 -8.64 -2.61 -20.75
N GLU A 167 -7.41 -2.40 -21.22
CA GLU A 167 -6.43 -3.46 -21.49
C GLU A 167 -6.05 -4.22 -20.22
N MET A 168 -5.92 -3.53 -19.08
CA MET A 168 -5.63 -4.19 -17.80
C MET A 168 -6.75 -5.17 -17.42
N LEU A 169 -8.01 -4.83 -17.68
CA LEU A 169 -9.15 -5.70 -17.38
C LEU A 169 -9.25 -6.91 -18.32
N ALA A 170 -8.61 -6.85 -19.48
CA ALA A 170 -8.60 -7.92 -20.48
C ALA A 170 -7.51 -8.98 -20.25
N ILE A 171 -6.60 -8.77 -19.29
CA ILE A 171 -5.53 -9.71 -18.94
C ILE A 171 -6.16 -11.04 -18.52
N GLN A 172 -5.72 -12.17 -19.10
CA GLN A 172 -6.23 -13.52 -18.80
C GLN A 172 -5.58 -14.19 -17.59
#